data_AF-K2FZQ7-F1
#
_entry.id   AF-K2FZQ7-F1
#
_cell.length_a   1.000
_cell.length_b   1.000
_cell.length_c   1.000
_cell.angle_alpha   90.00
_cell.angle_beta   90.00
_cell.angle_gamma   90.00
#
_symmetry.space_group_name_H-M   'P 1'
#
loop_
_entity.id
_entity.type
_entity.pdbx_description
1 polymer ?
#
loop_
_entity_poly.entity_id
_entity_poly.type
_entity_poly.pdbx_seq_one_letter_code
_entity_poly.pdbx_strand_id
1 'polypeptide(L)'
;MAYKFSSLKAILDIFSDDSLLWVTEIATKLNKSNVIVHKYIKELVKQGKIIKIWVGPMVKYSLNRKGLKSVNIIENNQETITANFNYSDKKLLDEIFLKFSPDWRILKGYEWFIYWCKEKNMDPTLKFNSLANIYWHIQKIQDDCGVIDASKAFWKDFEKIYIDNIYYADQYNWIEFGRGKLAEMSFYWKQSQNKTLINECINEIFYKLECLINRWWYDAIAIIPWSIDRKNQFLWMLKNRLKILNTPFVNIIKYYPNSIAIPQKSLKTREQRIQNARNTIFADDDNLDNYKKILLIDDFVGSWSTINETAKKLKEWLDKKVDAFAFVWNLNLSYDVINEM
;
A
#
# COMPACT_ATOMS: atom_id res chain seq x y z
N MET A 1 12.54 -53.53 17.92
CA MET A 1 13.18 -52.21 17.66
C MET A 1 12.37 -51.11 18.37
N ALA A 2 12.54 -50.95 19.68
CA ALA A 2 11.61 -50.22 20.57
C ALA A 2 12.21 -48.95 21.22
N TYR A 3 12.92 -48.13 20.44
CA TYR A 3 13.53 -46.87 20.93
C TYR A 3 12.81 -45.59 20.46
N LYS A 4 11.55 -45.66 20.01
CA LYS A 4 10.87 -44.52 19.37
C LYS A 4 9.95 -43.66 20.24
N PHE A 5 9.66 -44.03 21.50
CA PHE A 5 8.63 -43.32 22.30
C PHE A 5 9.15 -42.43 23.43
N SER A 6 10.28 -42.74 24.10
CA SER A 6 10.71 -41.96 25.28
C SER A 6 11.13 -40.52 24.94
N SER A 7 11.83 -40.34 23.82
CA SER A 7 12.35 -39.02 23.42
C SER A 7 11.27 -38.08 22.89
N LEU A 8 10.19 -38.60 22.33
CA LEU A 8 9.05 -37.79 21.90
C LEU A 8 8.17 -37.38 23.09
N LYS A 9 8.01 -38.27 24.06
CA LYS A 9 7.29 -37.99 25.31
C LYS A 9 8.00 -36.89 26.12
N ALA A 10 9.32 -36.97 26.24
CA ALA A 10 10.11 -35.95 26.93
C ALA A 10 9.95 -34.52 26.35
N ILE A 11 9.70 -34.39 25.04
CA ILE A 11 9.38 -33.08 24.44
C ILE A 11 8.00 -32.60 24.87
N LEU A 12 7.00 -33.49 24.85
CA LEU A 12 5.63 -33.15 25.24
C LEU A 12 5.56 -32.74 26.72
N ASP A 13 6.31 -33.42 27.58
CA ASP A 13 6.35 -33.17 29.03
C ASP A 13 6.94 -31.79 29.40
N ILE A 14 7.65 -31.13 28.48
CA ILE A 14 8.23 -29.79 28.70
C ILE A 14 7.23 -28.67 28.45
N PHE A 15 6.18 -28.93 27.68
CA PHE A 15 5.15 -27.93 27.44
C PHE A 15 4.22 -27.85 28.65
N SER A 16 4.16 -26.67 29.29
CA SER A 16 3.04 -26.30 30.16
C SER A 16 1.84 -25.85 29.33
N ASP A 17 0.67 -25.78 29.96
CA ASP A 17 -0.64 -25.52 29.34
C ASP A 17 -0.65 -24.36 28.32
N ASP A 18 0.07 -23.26 28.60
CA ASP A 18 0.15 -22.08 27.73
C ASP A 18 1.55 -21.81 27.14
N SER A 19 2.46 -22.80 27.20
CA SER A 19 3.84 -22.58 26.76
C SER A 19 3.99 -22.47 25.23
N LEU A 20 4.77 -21.47 24.83
CA LEU A 20 5.23 -21.23 23.46
C LEU A 20 6.76 -21.32 23.43
N LEU A 21 7.28 -22.43 22.91
CA LEU A 21 8.71 -22.72 23.01
C LEU A 21 9.42 -22.68 21.65
N TRP A 22 10.61 -22.11 21.64
CA TRP A 22 11.57 -22.20 20.55
C TRP A 22 12.22 -23.58 20.48
N VAL A 23 12.73 -23.96 19.31
CA VAL A 23 13.56 -25.18 19.18
C VAL A 23 14.78 -25.11 20.09
N THR A 24 15.39 -23.95 20.22
CA THR A 24 16.54 -23.70 21.09
C THR A 24 16.19 -23.87 22.56
N GLU A 25 15.02 -23.40 23.00
CA GLU A 25 14.56 -23.59 24.39
C GLU A 25 14.27 -25.07 24.68
N ILE A 26 13.64 -25.78 23.74
CA ILE A 26 13.37 -27.22 23.86
C ILE A 26 14.69 -27.99 23.91
N ALA A 27 15.66 -27.63 23.08
CA ALA A 27 17.00 -28.19 23.06
C ALA A 27 17.75 -27.99 24.38
N THR A 28 17.73 -26.78 24.92
CA THR A 28 18.33 -26.45 26.22
C THR A 28 17.67 -27.23 27.35
N LYS A 29 16.33 -27.27 27.41
CA LYS A 29 15.59 -27.97 28.47
C LYS A 29 15.77 -29.50 28.43
N LEU A 30 16.02 -30.07 27.24
CA LEU A 30 16.28 -31.51 27.08
C LEU A 30 17.76 -31.88 27.13
N ASN A 31 18.65 -30.90 27.19
CA ASN A 31 20.08 -31.08 26.98
C ASN A 31 20.38 -31.89 25.69
N LYS A 32 19.77 -31.47 24.58
CA LYS A 32 19.92 -32.11 23.25
C LYS A 32 20.31 -31.08 22.20
N SER A 33 20.94 -31.51 21.12
CA SER A 33 21.25 -30.61 20.00
C SER A 33 19.99 -30.16 19.26
N ASN A 34 20.03 -28.94 18.70
CA ASN A 34 18.95 -28.38 17.88
C ASN A 34 18.56 -29.31 16.72
N VAL A 35 19.54 -30.00 16.11
CA VAL A 35 19.34 -30.94 15.00
C VAL A 35 18.45 -32.11 15.42
N ILE A 36 18.72 -32.68 16.59
CA ILE A 36 17.95 -33.81 17.13
C ILE A 36 16.53 -33.35 17.48
N VAL A 37 16.40 -32.18 18.11
CA VAL A 37 15.09 -31.61 18.46
C VAL A 37 14.26 -31.31 17.22
N HIS A 38 14.85 -30.76 16.15
CA HIS A 38 14.16 -30.55 14.87
C HIS A 38 13.58 -31.84 14.29
N LYS A 39 14.33 -32.95 14.37
CA LYS A 39 13.86 -34.26 13.90
C LYS A 39 12.65 -34.75 14.70
N TYR A 40 12.67 -34.59 16.02
CA TYR A 40 11.57 -34.99 16.89
C TYR A 40 10.34 -34.09 16.77
N ILE A 41 10.52 -32.78 16.68
CA ILE A 41 9.45 -31.81 16.46
C ILE A 41 8.76 -32.06 15.13
N LYS A 42 9.53 -32.33 14.05
CA LYS A 42 8.96 -32.67 12.74
C LYS A 42 8.02 -33.87 12.83
N GLU A 43 8.39 -34.88 13.61
CA GLU A 43 7.58 -36.07 13.85
C GLU A 43 6.34 -35.76 14.71
N LEU A 44 6.48 -34.96 15.79
CA LEU A 44 5.34 -34.57 16.64
C LEU A 44 4.32 -33.67 15.92
N VAL A 45 4.78 -32.79 15.03
CA VAL A 45 3.92 -31.99 14.14
C VAL A 45 3.20 -32.90 13.16
N LYS A 46 3.91 -33.87 12.55
CA LYS A 46 3.30 -34.87 11.66
C LYS A 46 2.24 -35.71 12.36
N GLN A 47 2.45 -36.04 13.64
CA GLN A 47 1.50 -36.75 14.49
C GLN A 47 0.36 -35.86 15.02
N GLY A 48 0.37 -34.56 14.72
CA GLY A 48 -0.63 -33.61 15.20
C GLY A 48 -0.63 -33.43 16.72
N LYS A 49 0.47 -33.69 17.43
CA LYS A 49 0.55 -33.52 18.89
C LYS A 49 1.01 -32.12 19.31
N ILE A 50 1.72 -31.44 18.43
CA ILE A 50 2.13 -30.03 18.60
C ILE A 50 1.83 -29.26 17.33
N ILE A 51 1.55 -27.97 17.47
CA ILE A 51 1.32 -27.05 16.35
C ILE A 51 2.51 -26.09 16.21
N LYS A 52 2.78 -25.69 14.96
CA LYS A 52 3.67 -24.57 14.65
C LYS A 52 2.89 -23.28 14.76
N ILE A 53 3.47 -22.31 15.45
CA ILE A 53 2.96 -20.97 15.59
C ILE A 53 4.05 -20.05 15.01
N TRP A 54 3.64 -19.12 14.15
CA TRP A 54 4.53 -18.24 13.38
C TRP A 54 5.32 -18.95 12.26
N VAL A 55 6.06 -18.18 11.47
CA VAL A 55 6.79 -18.63 10.28
C VAL A 55 8.26 -18.19 10.28
N GLY A 56 9.10 -18.91 9.53
CA GLY A 56 10.51 -18.57 9.34
C GLY A 56 11.38 -18.78 10.60
N PRO A 57 12.33 -17.87 10.89
CA PRO A 57 13.18 -17.98 12.08
C PRO A 57 12.39 -17.76 13.37
N MET A 58 11.15 -17.26 13.27
CA MET A 58 10.31 -16.92 14.42
C MET A 58 9.35 -18.04 14.87
N VAL A 59 9.50 -19.26 14.35
CA VAL A 59 8.63 -20.39 14.68
C VAL A 59 8.75 -20.82 16.13
N LYS A 60 7.63 -20.81 16.83
CA LYS A 60 7.42 -21.43 18.14
C LYS A 60 6.48 -22.63 18.03
N TYR A 61 6.52 -23.49 19.04
CA TYR A 61 5.67 -24.67 19.13
C TYR A 61 4.77 -24.60 20.35
N SER A 62 3.59 -25.23 20.28
CA SER A 62 2.67 -25.42 21.40
C SER A 62 1.95 -26.76 21.29
N LEU A 63 1.37 -27.24 22.38
CA LEU A 63 0.58 -28.47 22.38
C LEU A 63 -0.69 -28.31 21.53
N ASN A 64 -0.99 -29.31 20.71
CA ASN A 64 -2.22 -29.35 19.93
C ASN A 64 -3.38 -29.83 20.83
N ARG A 65 -4.06 -28.89 21.49
CA ARG A 65 -5.33 -29.17 22.18
C ARG A 65 -6.47 -28.97 21.18
N LYS A 66 -7.49 -29.82 21.23
CA LYS A 66 -8.78 -29.59 20.54
C LYS A 66 -9.32 -28.21 20.99
N GLY A 67 -9.03 -27.17 20.22
CA GLY A 67 -9.27 -25.77 20.59
C GLY A 67 -8.21 -24.79 20.08
N LEU A 68 -6.94 -25.24 19.98
CA LEU A 68 -5.88 -24.53 19.27
C LEU A 68 -5.76 -25.13 17.88
N LYS A 69 -6.65 -24.70 16.97
CA LYS A 69 -6.48 -24.98 15.55
C LYS A 69 -5.05 -24.54 15.19
N SER A 70 -4.32 -25.40 14.49
CA SER A 70 -3.18 -24.96 13.67
C SER A 70 -3.55 -23.63 13.01
N VAL A 71 -2.63 -22.68 12.91
CA VAL A 71 -2.80 -21.52 12.01
C VAL A 71 -2.79 -22.05 10.58
N ASN A 72 -3.90 -22.69 10.24
CA ASN A 72 -4.40 -23.15 8.97
C ASN A 72 -5.89 -22.91 9.16
N ILE A 73 -6.31 -21.75 8.67
CA ILE A 73 -7.67 -21.36 8.29
C ILE A 73 -8.73 -22.03 9.16
N ILE A 74 -9.08 -21.32 10.22
CA ILE A 74 -10.29 -21.58 11.01
C ILE A 74 -11.49 -21.32 10.09
N GLU A 75 -11.96 -22.35 9.38
CA GLU A 75 -13.38 -22.46 9.06
C GLU A 75 -14.08 -22.68 10.40
N ASN A 76 -14.58 -21.58 10.98
CA ASN A 76 -15.58 -21.67 12.03
C ASN A 76 -16.93 -21.75 11.34
N ASN A 77 -17.76 -22.69 11.81
CA ASN A 77 -19.21 -22.73 11.62
C ASN A 77 -19.83 -21.46 12.20
N GLN A 78 -19.59 -20.35 11.53
CA GLN A 78 -20.32 -19.11 11.70
C GLN A 78 -21.51 -19.19 10.75
N GLU A 79 -22.68 -18.71 11.19
CA GLU A 79 -23.74 -18.29 10.27
C GLU A 79 -23.07 -17.43 9.18
N THR A 80 -22.91 -18.05 8.02
CA THR A 80 -22.40 -17.38 6.84
C THR A 80 -23.52 -16.47 6.43
N ILE A 81 -23.32 -15.16 6.60
CA ILE A 81 -24.04 -14.18 5.81
C ILE A 81 -23.61 -14.44 4.36
N THR A 82 -24.27 -15.40 3.71
CA THR A 82 -24.08 -15.69 2.28
C THR A 82 -25.01 -14.77 1.52
N ALA A 83 -24.55 -13.55 1.26
CA ALA A 83 -25.14 -12.78 0.17
C ALA A 83 -24.70 -13.45 -1.15
N ASN A 84 -25.68 -13.80 -1.99
CA ASN A 84 -25.46 -14.52 -3.23
C ASN A 84 -24.99 -13.55 -4.32
N PHE A 85 -23.72 -13.16 -4.27
CA PHE A 85 -23.10 -12.30 -5.28
C PHE A 85 -22.67 -13.10 -6.50
N ASN A 86 -22.97 -12.57 -7.69
CA ASN A 86 -22.51 -13.14 -8.94
C ASN A 86 -20.99 -12.93 -9.11
N TYR A 87 -20.41 -13.49 -10.18
CA TYR A 87 -18.97 -13.37 -10.43
C TYR A 87 -18.53 -11.91 -10.68
N SER A 88 -19.31 -11.12 -11.42
CA SER A 88 -18.98 -9.71 -11.71
C SER A 88 -18.97 -8.85 -10.45
N ASP A 89 -19.88 -9.09 -9.50
CA ASP A 89 -19.97 -8.36 -8.24
C ASP A 89 -18.75 -8.65 -7.35
N LYS A 90 -18.34 -9.92 -7.29
CA LYS A 90 -17.13 -10.32 -6.56
C LYS A 90 -15.88 -9.72 -7.18
N LYS A 91 -15.78 -9.73 -8.51
CA LYS A 91 -14.67 -9.10 -9.22
C LYS A 91 -14.58 -7.60 -8.94
N LEU A 92 -15.73 -6.91 -8.94
CA LEU A 92 -15.79 -5.50 -8.58
C LEU A 92 -15.25 -5.24 -7.18
N LEU A 93 -15.64 -6.07 -6.20
CA LEU A 93 -15.13 -5.96 -4.84
C LEU A 93 -13.61 -6.18 -4.78
N ASP A 94 -13.08 -7.18 -5.51
CA ASP A 94 -11.65 -7.49 -5.58
C ASP A 94 -10.81 -6.36 -6.22
N GLU A 95 -11.41 -5.59 -7.13
CA GLU A 95 -10.80 -4.39 -7.72
C GLU A 95 -10.78 -3.23 -6.71
N ILE A 96 -11.81 -3.09 -5.88
CA ILE A 96 -11.97 -1.95 -4.97
C ILE A 96 -11.27 -2.15 -3.63
N PHE A 97 -11.25 -3.36 -3.05
CA PHE A 97 -10.82 -3.56 -1.67
C PHE A 97 -9.65 -4.52 -1.48
N LEU A 98 -8.71 -4.08 -0.65
CA LEU A 98 -7.69 -4.88 0.00
C LEU A 98 -7.47 -4.29 1.38
N LYS A 99 -7.53 -5.10 2.42
CA LYS A 99 -7.51 -4.64 3.81
C LYS A 99 -6.64 -5.51 4.69
N PHE A 100 -5.97 -4.88 5.64
CA PHE A 100 -5.18 -5.56 6.65
C PHE A 100 -5.98 -5.55 7.95
N SER A 101 -6.32 -6.74 8.43
CA SER A 101 -7.06 -6.90 9.68
C SER A 101 -6.14 -6.80 10.91
N PRO A 102 -6.69 -6.55 12.12
CA PRO A 102 -5.91 -6.50 13.35
C PRO A 102 -5.16 -7.81 13.69
N ASP A 103 -5.63 -8.94 13.17
CA ASP A 103 -5.01 -10.26 13.30
C ASP A 103 -4.04 -10.59 12.15
N TRP A 104 -3.57 -9.58 11.42
CA TRP A 104 -2.54 -9.67 10.37
C TRP A 104 -2.95 -10.45 9.12
N ARG A 105 -4.25 -10.65 8.88
CA ARG A 105 -4.74 -11.20 7.62
C ARG A 105 -4.87 -10.10 6.57
N ILE A 106 -4.63 -10.49 5.32
CA ILE A 106 -4.92 -9.66 4.15
C ILE A 106 -6.26 -10.12 3.61
N LEU A 107 -7.32 -9.37 3.89
CA LEU A 107 -8.66 -9.62 3.42
C LEU A 107 -8.84 -8.89 2.08
N LYS A 108 -9.15 -9.64 1.01
CA LYS A 108 -9.31 -9.08 -0.34
C LYS A 108 -10.78 -9.04 -0.75
N GLY A 109 -11.17 -7.96 -1.42
CA GLY A 109 -12.47 -7.76 -2.05
C GLY A 109 -13.66 -8.32 -1.31
N TYR A 110 -14.24 -9.38 -1.87
CA TYR A 110 -15.43 -10.03 -1.32
C TYR A 110 -15.25 -10.50 0.12
N GLU A 111 -14.10 -11.10 0.46
CA GLU A 111 -13.81 -11.59 1.80
C GLU A 111 -13.86 -10.45 2.83
N TRP A 112 -13.19 -9.34 2.52
CA TRP A 112 -13.23 -8.16 3.38
C TRP A 112 -14.64 -7.58 3.46
N PHE A 113 -15.35 -7.47 2.35
CA PHE A 113 -16.68 -6.86 2.30
C PHE A 113 -17.69 -7.59 3.19
N ILE A 114 -17.70 -8.94 3.13
CA ILE A 114 -18.55 -9.75 4.01
C ILE A 114 -18.11 -9.64 5.47
N TYR A 115 -16.80 -9.67 5.73
CA TYR A 115 -16.25 -9.47 7.07
C TYR A 115 -16.70 -8.13 7.67
N TRP A 116 -16.58 -7.04 6.91
CA TRP A 116 -16.96 -5.70 7.31
C TRP A 116 -18.48 -5.57 7.56
N CYS A 117 -19.31 -6.11 6.66
CA CYS A 117 -20.78 -6.11 6.85
C CYS A 117 -21.16 -6.86 8.13
N LYS A 118 -20.49 -7.99 8.40
CA LYS A 118 -20.73 -8.79 9.61
C LYS A 118 -20.35 -8.05 10.88
N GLU A 119 -19.17 -7.45 10.93
CA GLU A 119 -18.72 -6.68 12.10
C GLU A 119 -19.64 -5.48 12.38
N LYS A 120 -20.23 -4.89 11.34
CA LYS A 120 -21.13 -3.74 11.46
C LYS A 120 -22.62 -4.11 11.55
N ASN A 121 -22.96 -5.39 11.54
CA ASN A 121 -24.34 -5.88 11.50
C ASN A 121 -25.16 -5.23 10.35
N MET A 122 -24.62 -5.23 9.14
CA MET A 122 -25.20 -4.62 7.94
C MET A 122 -25.58 -5.68 6.90
N ASP A 123 -26.63 -5.40 6.11
CA ASP A 123 -27.02 -6.22 4.95
C ASP A 123 -26.02 -6.04 3.80
N PRO A 124 -25.31 -7.10 3.36
CA PRO A 124 -24.32 -6.96 2.30
C PRO A 124 -24.91 -6.59 0.94
N THR A 125 -26.12 -7.04 0.62
CA THR A 125 -26.77 -6.76 -0.67
C THR A 125 -27.10 -5.28 -0.78
N LEU A 126 -27.68 -4.71 0.28
CA LEU A 126 -27.96 -3.26 0.33
C LEU A 126 -26.68 -2.43 0.25
N LYS A 127 -25.64 -2.82 1.00
CA LYS A 127 -24.35 -2.11 0.98
C LYS A 127 -23.62 -2.24 -0.34
N PHE A 128 -23.72 -3.36 -1.03
CA PHE A 128 -23.15 -3.51 -2.35
C PHE A 128 -23.84 -2.61 -3.37
N ASN A 129 -25.16 -2.46 -3.31
CA ASN A 129 -25.89 -1.53 -4.18
C ASN A 129 -25.42 -0.07 -3.96
N SER A 130 -25.22 0.33 -2.70
CA SER A 130 -24.64 1.65 -2.39
C SER A 130 -23.23 1.81 -2.95
N LEU A 131 -22.38 0.79 -2.79
CA LEU A 131 -21.03 0.78 -3.34
C LEU A 131 -21.01 0.85 -4.87
N ALA A 132 -21.85 0.06 -5.54
CA ALA A 132 -21.95 0.02 -7.00
C ALA A 132 -22.32 1.40 -7.56
N ASN A 133 -23.25 2.11 -6.91
CA ASN A 133 -23.58 3.49 -7.30
C ASN A 133 -22.38 4.44 -7.21
N ILE A 134 -21.58 4.33 -6.16
CA ILE A 134 -20.33 5.10 -6.01
C ILE A 134 -19.36 4.73 -7.13
N TYR A 135 -19.14 3.42 -7.34
CA TYR A 135 -18.25 2.92 -8.38
C TYR A 135 -18.62 3.45 -9.76
N TRP A 136 -19.90 3.37 -10.15
CA TRP A 136 -20.35 3.86 -11.45
C TRP A 136 -20.23 5.38 -11.58
N HIS A 137 -20.37 6.13 -10.49
CA HIS A 137 -20.09 7.56 -10.50
C HIS A 137 -18.60 7.85 -10.77
N ILE A 138 -17.70 7.09 -10.13
CA ILE A 138 -16.25 7.21 -10.32
C ILE A 138 -15.83 6.78 -11.74
N GLN A 139 -16.39 5.69 -12.26
CA GLN A 139 -16.13 5.22 -13.61
C GLN A 139 -16.49 6.28 -14.67
N LYS A 140 -17.56 7.05 -14.47
CA LYS A 140 -17.96 8.12 -15.41
C LYS A 140 -16.97 9.27 -15.51
N ILE A 141 -16.12 9.47 -14.48
CA ILE A 141 -15.10 10.52 -14.46
C ILE A 141 -13.70 9.98 -14.77
N GLN A 142 -13.57 8.66 -14.97
CA GLN A 142 -12.35 8.05 -15.46
C GLN A 142 -12.26 8.19 -16.97
N ASP A 143 -11.03 8.37 -17.48
CA ASP A 143 -10.75 8.30 -18.91
C ASP A 143 -10.49 6.85 -19.35
N ASP A 144 -10.21 6.65 -20.64
CA ASP A 144 -9.93 5.30 -21.18
C ASP A 144 -8.63 4.68 -20.64
N CYS A 145 -7.75 5.48 -20.00
CA CYS A 145 -6.57 4.98 -19.29
C CYS A 145 -6.89 4.56 -17.85
N GLY A 146 -8.14 4.70 -17.41
CA GLY A 146 -8.59 4.41 -16.05
C GLY A 146 -8.06 5.39 -15.01
N VAL A 147 -7.62 6.58 -15.43
CA VAL A 147 -7.24 7.68 -14.52
C VAL A 147 -8.38 8.66 -14.38
N ILE A 148 -8.45 9.36 -13.25
CA ILE A 148 -9.46 10.37 -13.00
C ILE A 148 -8.87 11.75 -13.28
N ASP A 149 -9.53 12.53 -14.14
CA ASP A 149 -9.17 13.93 -14.39
C ASP A 149 -9.79 14.84 -13.31
N ALA A 150 -8.91 15.38 -12.45
CA ALA A 150 -9.25 16.29 -11.36
C ALA A 150 -9.03 17.76 -11.70
N SER A 151 -8.63 18.10 -12.92
CA SER A 151 -8.18 19.46 -13.27
C SER A 151 -9.23 20.52 -12.92
N LYS A 152 -10.50 20.27 -13.25
CA LYS A 152 -11.61 21.18 -12.94
C LYS A 152 -11.90 21.34 -11.45
N ALA A 153 -11.72 20.28 -10.66
CA ALA A 153 -11.91 20.34 -9.21
C ALA A 153 -10.77 21.15 -8.59
N PHE A 154 -9.54 20.83 -8.98
CA PHE A 154 -8.35 21.51 -8.51
C PHE A 154 -8.35 23.01 -8.76
N TRP A 155 -8.75 23.47 -9.95
CA TRP A 155 -8.71 24.89 -10.29
C TRP A 155 -9.63 25.77 -9.44
N LYS A 156 -10.60 25.20 -8.73
CA LYS A 156 -11.49 25.96 -7.84
C LYS A 156 -10.84 26.34 -6.51
N ASP A 157 -9.82 25.60 -6.05
CA ASP A 157 -9.30 25.71 -4.68
C ASP A 157 -7.88 26.31 -4.60
N PHE A 158 -7.33 26.76 -5.73
CA PHE A 158 -5.97 27.29 -5.83
C PHE A 158 -5.97 28.68 -6.43
N GLU A 159 -5.44 29.64 -5.69
CA GLU A 159 -5.30 31.04 -6.13
C GLU A 159 -4.33 31.18 -7.30
N LYS A 160 -3.25 30.38 -7.32
CA LYS A 160 -2.25 30.34 -8.40
C LYS A 160 -1.94 28.90 -8.79
N ILE A 161 -2.21 28.58 -10.05
CA ILE A 161 -2.06 27.25 -10.61
C ILE A 161 -0.96 27.29 -11.67
N TYR A 162 0.03 26.41 -11.53
CA TYR A 162 1.09 26.21 -12.51
C TYR A 162 0.99 24.86 -13.22
N ILE A 163 0.05 24.01 -12.80
CA ILE A 163 -0.20 22.69 -13.39
C ILE A 163 -1.32 22.81 -14.43
N ASP A 164 -1.11 22.27 -15.62
CA ASP A 164 -2.06 22.35 -16.73
C ASP A 164 -3.13 21.26 -16.68
N ASN A 165 -2.80 20.04 -16.28
CA ASN A 165 -3.78 18.97 -16.07
C ASN A 165 -3.39 18.13 -14.86
N ILE A 166 -4.39 17.63 -14.14
CA ILE A 166 -4.20 16.80 -12.95
C ILE A 166 -4.95 15.49 -13.10
N TYR A 167 -4.20 14.42 -12.96
CA TYR A 167 -4.68 13.05 -13.02
C TYR A 167 -4.40 12.34 -11.71
N TYR A 168 -5.25 11.37 -11.37
CA TYR A 168 -4.92 10.45 -10.30
C TYR A 168 -5.46 9.04 -10.54
N ALA A 169 -4.79 8.04 -9.98
CA ALA A 169 -5.06 6.64 -10.28
C ALA A 169 -6.30 6.10 -9.55
N ASP A 170 -6.54 6.53 -8.31
CA ASP A 170 -7.66 6.07 -7.49
C ASP A 170 -8.02 7.07 -6.38
N GLN A 171 -9.23 6.97 -5.83
CA GLN A 171 -9.66 7.77 -4.69
C GLN A 171 -9.10 7.24 -3.38
N TYR A 172 -8.82 8.16 -2.44
CA TYR A 172 -8.35 7.80 -1.11
C TYR A 172 -9.40 7.05 -0.31
N ASN A 173 -10.65 7.53 -0.31
CA ASN A 173 -11.72 7.01 0.54
C ASN A 173 -12.99 6.75 -0.26
N TRP A 174 -13.58 5.57 -0.07
CA TRP A 174 -14.87 5.16 -0.63
C TRP A 174 -16.01 5.50 0.33
N ILE A 175 -16.11 6.77 0.72
CA ILE A 175 -17.16 7.31 1.61
C ILE A 175 -17.20 6.55 2.95
N GLU A 176 -18.21 5.70 3.15
CA GLU A 176 -18.41 4.92 4.39
C GLU A 176 -17.61 3.62 4.42
N PHE A 177 -17.08 3.17 3.27
CA PHE A 177 -16.30 1.93 3.15
C PHE A 177 -14.81 2.12 3.50
N GLY A 178 -14.38 3.36 3.77
CA GLY A 178 -13.00 3.66 4.11
C GLY A 178 -12.06 3.60 2.89
N ARG A 179 -10.77 3.43 3.15
CA ARG A 179 -9.75 3.43 2.09
C ARG A 179 -10.00 2.37 1.01
N GLY A 180 -9.79 2.72 -0.25
CA GLY A 180 -9.76 1.76 -1.36
C GLY A 180 -8.50 0.90 -1.34
N LYS A 181 -8.40 -0.06 -2.26
CA LYS A 181 -7.27 -0.98 -2.41
C LYS A 181 -5.95 -0.23 -2.58
N LEU A 182 -5.86 0.70 -3.53
CA LEU A 182 -4.62 1.44 -3.79
C LEU A 182 -4.24 2.34 -2.60
N ALA A 183 -5.22 2.97 -1.95
CA ALA A 183 -5.02 3.76 -0.74
C ALA A 183 -4.52 2.91 0.44
N GLU A 184 -5.11 1.73 0.65
CA GLU A 184 -4.73 0.84 1.74
C GLU A 184 -3.33 0.27 1.53
N MET A 185 -3.02 -0.24 0.33
CA MET A 185 -1.68 -0.71 0.02
C MET A 185 -0.67 0.45 0.18
N SER A 186 -1.05 1.67 -0.24
CA SER A 186 -0.23 2.87 -0.09
C SER A 186 0.13 3.20 1.35
N PHE A 187 -0.86 3.12 2.23
CA PHE A 187 -0.69 3.31 3.67
C PHE A 187 0.32 2.32 4.27
N TYR A 188 0.15 1.03 3.99
CA TYR A 188 0.97 -0.01 4.60
C TYR A 188 2.37 -0.13 4.01
N TRP A 189 2.59 0.11 2.72
CA TRP A 189 3.95 0.07 2.19
C TRP A 189 4.80 1.24 2.70
N LYS A 190 4.20 2.42 2.94
CA LYS A 190 4.89 3.57 3.51
C LYS A 190 5.47 3.29 4.90
N GLN A 191 4.73 2.53 5.70
CA GLN A 191 5.14 2.15 7.05
C GLN A 191 6.07 0.93 7.06
N SER A 192 5.69 -0.15 6.38
CA SER A 192 6.41 -1.43 6.43
C SER A 192 7.65 -1.48 5.54
N GLN A 193 7.69 -0.64 4.50
CA GLN A 193 8.68 -0.71 3.41
C GLN A 193 8.77 -2.10 2.76
N ASN A 194 7.67 -2.87 2.79
CA ASN A 194 7.63 -4.22 2.24
C ASN A 194 7.73 -4.17 0.70
N LYS A 195 8.81 -4.75 0.14
CA LYS A 195 9.08 -4.74 -1.31
C LYS A 195 7.98 -5.41 -2.13
N THR A 196 7.38 -6.49 -1.63
CA THR A 196 6.30 -7.20 -2.32
C THR A 196 5.09 -6.30 -2.45
N LEU A 197 4.68 -5.64 -1.36
CA LEU A 197 3.55 -4.71 -1.37
C LEU A 197 3.82 -3.48 -2.26
N ILE A 198 5.06 -2.98 -2.28
CA ILE A 198 5.46 -1.90 -3.21
C ILE A 198 5.30 -2.35 -4.66
N ASN A 199 5.77 -3.56 -5.01
CA ASN A 199 5.65 -4.09 -6.37
C ASN A 199 4.20 -4.33 -6.77
N GLU A 200 3.36 -4.84 -5.85
CA GLU A 200 1.92 -4.98 -6.09
C GLU A 200 1.28 -3.62 -6.39
N CYS A 201 1.55 -2.59 -5.58
CA CYS A 201 1.10 -1.23 -5.88
C CYS A 201 1.57 -0.73 -7.25
N ILE A 202 2.85 -0.93 -7.60
CA ILE A 202 3.40 -0.49 -8.90
C ILE A 202 2.65 -1.18 -10.03
N ASN A 203 2.38 -2.48 -9.93
CA ASN A 203 1.66 -3.23 -10.97
C ASN A 203 0.24 -2.68 -11.19
N GLU A 204 -0.44 -2.27 -10.12
CA GLU A 204 -1.81 -1.73 -10.19
C GLU A 204 -1.86 -0.35 -10.88
N ILE A 205 -0.79 0.44 -10.82
CA ILE A 205 -0.74 1.77 -11.46
C ILE A 205 -0.01 1.79 -12.80
N PHE A 206 0.82 0.80 -13.09
CA PHE A 206 1.77 0.85 -14.21
C PHE A 206 1.06 1.00 -15.56
N TYR A 207 0.01 0.22 -15.80
CA TYR A 207 -0.73 0.28 -17.05
C TYR A 207 -1.42 1.64 -17.26
N LYS A 208 -1.91 2.26 -16.18
CA LYS A 208 -2.53 3.59 -16.20
C LYS A 208 -1.50 4.66 -16.58
N LEU A 209 -0.32 4.58 -15.97
CA LEU A 209 0.80 5.47 -16.28
C LEU A 209 1.28 5.29 -17.71
N GLU A 210 1.49 4.06 -18.16
CA GLU A 210 1.90 3.74 -19.52
C GLU A 210 0.90 4.30 -20.55
N CYS A 211 -0.40 4.05 -20.33
CA CYS A 211 -1.45 4.59 -21.18
C CYS A 211 -1.43 6.13 -21.18
N LEU A 212 -1.35 6.76 -20.00
CA LEU A 212 -1.30 8.22 -19.88
C LEU A 212 -0.07 8.80 -20.60
N ILE A 213 1.10 8.21 -20.39
CA ILE A 213 2.37 8.67 -20.95
C ILE A 213 2.32 8.65 -22.48
N ASN A 214 1.85 7.53 -23.04
CA ASN A 214 1.79 7.32 -24.48
C ASN A 214 0.66 8.12 -25.15
N ARG A 215 -0.53 8.17 -24.55
CA ARG A 215 -1.70 8.89 -25.08
C ARG A 215 -1.42 10.38 -25.25
N TRP A 216 -0.72 10.95 -24.28
CA TRP A 216 -0.52 12.38 -24.19
C TRP A 216 0.86 12.82 -24.69
N TRP A 217 1.72 11.90 -25.13
CA TRP A 217 3.04 12.20 -25.71
C TRP A 217 3.88 13.13 -24.82
N TYR A 218 4.18 12.67 -23.60
CA TYR A 218 5.07 13.42 -22.72
C TYR A 218 6.52 13.31 -23.20
N ASP A 219 7.21 14.46 -23.26
CA ASP A 219 8.63 14.51 -23.64
C ASP A 219 9.51 14.03 -22.49
N ALA A 220 9.09 14.24 -21.24
CA ALA A 220 9.83 13.82 -20.06
C ALA A 220 8.92 13.56 -18.84
N ILE A 221 9.44 12.79 -17.89
CA ILE A 221 8.80 12.47 -16.61
C ILE A 221 9.62 13.07 -15.47
N ALA A 222 8.96 13.77 -14.54
CA ALA A 222 9.59 14.32 -13.36
C ALA A 222 9.02 13.63 -12.11
N ILE A 223 9.86 12.94 -11.34
CA ILE A 223 9.46 12.27 -10.10
C ILE A 223 9.67 13.24 -8.95
N ILE A 224 8.65 13.48 -8.13
CA ILE A 224 8.79 14.34 -6.94
C ILE A 224 9.79 13.69 -5.97
N PRO A 225 10.79 14.44 -5.46
CA PRO A 225 11.77 13.88 -4.55
C PRO A 225 11.12 13.55 -3.19
N TRP A 226 11.49 12.40 -2.63
CA TRP A 226 11.01 11.99 -1.31
C TRP A 226 11.53 12.94 -0.23
N SER A 227 10.74 13.15 0.82
CA SER A 227 11.15 14.01 1.93
C SER A 227 11.98 13.27 3.00
N ILE A 228 11.86 11.95 3.08
CA ILE A 228 12.49 11.10 4.10
C ILE A 228 13.14 9.91 3.41
N ASP A 229 14.39 9.63 3.76
CA ASP A 229 15.11 8.46 3.28
C ASP A 229 14.55 7.17 3.87
N ARG A 230 14.21 6.23 2.99
CA ARG A 230 13.70 4.90 3.28
C ARG A 230 14.59 3.87 2.60
N LYS A 231 14.70 2.67 3.16
CA LYS A 231 15.46 1.56 2.56
C LYS A 231 14.89 1.16 1.20
N ASN A 232 13.57 1.13 1.08
CA ASN A 232 12.87 0.84 -0.16
C ASN A 232 12.01 2.05 -0.54
N GLN A 233 12.55 2.93 -1.41
CA GLN A 233 11.82 4.09 -1.90
C GLN A 233 10.89 3.70 -3.05
N PHE A 234 9.59 3.86 -2.84
CA PHE A 234 8.57 3.54 -3.85
C PHE A 234 8.83 4.29 -5.16
N LEU A 235 8.98 5.61 -5.11
CA LEU A 235 9.13 6.44 -6.31
C LEU A 235 10.40 6.10 -7.09
N TRP A 236 11.46 5.64 -6.41
CA TRP A 236 12.66 5.13 -7.07
C TRP A 236 12.41 3.79 -7.76
N MET A 237 11.70 2.86 -7.11
CA MET A 237 11.31 1.59 -7.71
C MET A 237 10.40 1.79 -8.92
N LEU A 238 9.43 2.72 -8.83
CA LEU A 238 8.58 3.12 -9.94
C LEU A 238 9.40 3.75 -11.08
N LYS A 239 10.30 4.70 -10.78
CA LYS A 239 11.20 5.31 -11.77
C LYS A 239 11.96 4.24 -12.55
N ASN A 240 12.51 3.24 -11.86
CA ASN A 240 13.22 2.15 -12.52
C ASN A 240 12.31 1.29 -13.41
N ARG A 241 11.06 1.06 -13.00
CA ARG A 241 10.09 0.33 -13.82
C ARG A 241 9.68 1.12 -15.06
N LEU A 242 9.45 2.43 -14.94
CA LEU A 242 9.06 3.33 -16.02
C LEU A 242 10.14 3.53 -17.09
N LYS A 243 11.41 3.23 -16.80
CA LYS A 243 12.50 3.27 -17.81
C LYS A 243 12.23 2.41 -19.04
N ILE A 244 11.41 1.35 -18.93
CA ILE A 244 11.03 0.51 -20.06
C ILE A 244 10.27 1.28 -21.16
N LEU A 245 9.65 2.42 -20.80
CA LEU A 245 8.89 3.28 -21.73
C LEU A 245 9.79 4.20 -22.57
N ASN A 246 11.10 4.24 -22.29
CA ASN A 246 12.09 5.09 -22.97
C ASN A 246 11.79 6.60 -22.95
N THR A 247 10.90 7.07 -22.07
CA THR A 247 10.71 8.50 -21.79
C THR A 247 11.81 9.00 -20.84
N PRO A 248 12.52 10.09 -21.15
CA PRO A 248 13.58 10.62 -20.28
C PRO A 248 13.00 11.15 -18.96
N PHE A 249 13.85 11.21 -17.94
CA PHE A 249 13.47 11.72 -16.63
C PHE A 249 14.11 13.07 -16.37
N VAL A 250 13.28 14.08 -16.04
CA VAL A 250 13.78 15.33 -15.50
C VAL A 250 14.37 15.07 -14.12
N ASN A 251 15.60 15.51 -13.91
CA ASN A 251 16.22 15.41 -12.59
C ASN A 251 15.69 16.51 -11.66
N ILE A 252 14.86 16.11 -10.69
CA ILE A 252 14.37 16.97 -9.62
C ILE A 252 15.07 16.57 -8.32
N ILE A 253 15.78 17.52 -7.71
CA ILE A 253 16.54 17.30 -6.49
C ILE A 253 15.90 18.00 -5.31
N LYS A 254 16.16 17.50 -4.11
CA LYS A 254 15.80 18.16 -2.86
C LYS A 254 17.07 18.54 -2.10
N TYR A 255 17.29 19.85 -1.95
CA TYR A 255 18.41 20.42 -1.21
C TYR A 255 18.04 20.68 0.24
N TYR A 256 18.94 20.31 1.15
CA TYR A 256 18.80 20.50 2.59
C TYR A 256 19.96 21.38 3.10
N PRO A 257 19.75 22.70 3.22
CA PRO A 257 20.83 23.66 3.53
C PRO A 257 21.66 23.30 4.78
N ASN A 258 21.01 22.70 5.79
CA ASN A 258 21.65 22.30 7.04
C ASN A 258 21.81 20.77 7.18
N SER A 259 21.72 20.02 6.08
CA SER A 259 21.68 18.53 6.05
C SER A 259 20.56 17.89 6.89
N ILE A 260 19.61 18.68 7.41
CA ILE A 260 18.46 18.20 8.17
C ILE A 260 17.25 18.18 7.25
N ALA A 261 16.73 16.98 7.00
CA ALA A 261 15.50 16.79 6.25
C ALA A 261 14.29 17.08 7.14
N ILE A 262 13.52 18.12 6.79
CA ILE A 262 12.24 18.43 7.42
C ILE A 262 11.12 17.78 6.60
N PRO A 263 10.37 16.80 7.15
CA PRO A 263 9.23 16.22 6.47
C PRO A 263 8.15 17.27 6.20
N GLN A 264 7.60 17.32 4.99
CA GLN A 264 6.51 18.26 4.68
C GLN A 264 5.27 18.00 5.53
N LYS A 265 5.03 16.74 5.93
CA LYS A 265 3.91 16.37 6.80
C LYS A 265 4.04 16.94 8.22
N SER A 266 5.25 17.18 8.73
CA SER A 266 5.42 17.76 10.08
C SER A 266 5.14 19.27 10.12
N LEU A 267 4.97 19.90 8.96
CA LEU A 267 4.60 21.31 8.85
C LEU A 267 3.09 21.46 9.04
N LYS A 268 2.71 22.40 9.91
CA LYS A 268 1.33 22.55 10.40
C LYS A 268 0.45 23.27 9.38
N THR A 269 0.99 24.27 8.67
CA THR A 269 0.20 25.10 7.74
C THR A 269 0.55 24.84 6.27
N ARG A 270 -0.38 25.18 5.37
CA ARG A 270 -0.19 25.08 3.92
C ARG A 270 0.94 26.00 3.45
N GLU A 271 1.03 27.20 4.00
CA GLU A 271 2.04 28.22 3.68
C GLU A 271 3.44 27.72 4.07
N GLN A 272 3.59 27.08 5.23
CA GLN A 272 4.85 26.46 5.63
C GLN A 272 5.27 25.37 4.64
N ARG A 273 4.33 24.54 4.17
CA ARG A 273 4.60 23.50 3.16
C ARG A 273 5.00 24.08 1.82
N ILE A 274 4.31 25.14 1.37
CA ILE A 274 4.65 25.90 0.16
C ILE A 274 6.07 26.47 0.29
N GLN A 275 6.37 27.15 1.39
CA GLN A 275 7.69 27.75 1.63
C GLN A 275 8.80 26.69 1.68
N ASN A 276 8.53 25.53 2.29
CA ASN A 276 9.47 24.41 2.31
C ASN A 276 9.74 23.88 0.90
N ALA A 277 8.69 23.59 0.11
CA ALA A 277 8.85 23.13 -1.28
C ALA A 277 9.61 24.16 -2.13
N ARG A 278 9.27 25.45 -1.97
CA ARG A 278 9.95 26.57 -2.63
C ARG A 278 11.43 26.66 -2.29
N ASN A 279 11.84 26.37 -1.07
CA ASN A 279 13.24 26.53 -0.67
C ASN A 279 14.08 25.27 -0.87
N THR A 280 13.45 24.11 -1.05
CA THR A 280 14.18 22.82 -1.03
C THR A 280 14.14 22.05 -2.34
N ILE A 281 13.14 22.23 -3.21
CA ILE A 281 13.01 21.42 -4.44
C ILE A 281 13.56 22.17 -5.64
N PHE A 282 14.45 21.58 -6.43
CA PHE A 282 15.03 22.26 -7.59
C PHE A 282 15.04 21.32 -8.80
N ALA A 283 14.85 21.89 -9.99
CA ALA A 283 15.11 21.20 -11.24
C ALA A 283 16.60 21.37 -11.56
N ASP A 284 17.30 20.25 -11.73
CA ASP A 284 18.75 20.18 -11.91
C ASP A 284 19.03 19.29 -13.12
N ASP A 285 18.64 19.76 -14.31
CA ASP A 285 18.70 19.01 -15.57
C ASP A 285 19.11 19.93 -16.73
N ASP A 286 20.28 19.64 -17.32
CA ASP A 286 20.84 20.42 -18.44
C ASP A 286 19.97 20.34 -19.70
N ASN A 287 19.15 19.30 -19.85
CA ASN A 287 18.27 19.12 -21.00
C ASN A 287 16.88 19.72 -20.78
N LEU A 288 16.66 20.45 -19.69
CA LEU A 288 15.34 20.95 -19.33
C LEU A 288 14.70 21.72 -20.48
N ASP A 289 15.48 22.50 -21.24
CA ASP A 289 15.02 23.30 -22.38
C ASP A 289 14.47 22.49 -23.56
N ASN A 290 14.87 21.22 -23.69
CA ASN A 290 14.42 20.35 -24.77
C ASN A 290 13.01 19.79 -24.53
N TYR A 291 12.53 19.84 -23.29
CA TYR A 291 11.22 19.28 -22.92
C TYR A 291 10.13 20.35 -22.99
N LYS A 292 9.08 20.10 -23.79
CA LYS A 292 7.90 20.98 -23.91
C LYS A 292 6.74 20.49 -23.06
N LYS A 293 6.58 19.17 -22.90
CA LYS A 293 5.52 18.55 -22.12
C LYS A 293 6.08 17.60 -21.06
N ILE A 294 5.92 17.95 -19.79
CA ILE A 294 6.46 17.19 -18.65
C ILE A 294 5.33 16.62 -17.81
N LEU A 295 5.43 15.34 -17.42
CA LEU A 295 4.55 14.71 -16.45
C LEU A 295 5.20 14.66 -15.07
N LEU A 296 4.65 15.37 -14.09
CA LEU A 296 5.03 15.25 -12.68
C LEU A 296 4.33 14.05 -12.04
N ILE A 297 5.07 13.21 -11.30
CA ILE A 297 4.52 12.05 -10.60
C ILE A 297 4.86 12.12 -9.11
N ASP A 298 3.84 11.95 -8.26
CA ASP A 298 3.97 11.80 -6.81
C ASP A 298 3.16 10.59 -6.32
N ASP A 299 3.49 10.10 -5.12
CA ASP A 299 2.81 8.93 -4.56
C ASP A 299 1.42 9.25 -4.00
N PHE A 300 1.35 10.27 -3.16
CA PHE A 300 0.18 10.61 -2.39
C PHE A 300 0.13 12.11 -2.20
N VAL A 301 -0.97 12.70 -2.64
CA VAL A 301 -1.10 14.15 -2.61
C VAL A 301 -2.21 14.51 -1.64
N GLY A 302 -1.96 15.48 -0.77
CA GLY A 302 -3.00 16.12 0.04
C GLY A 302 -3.38 17.45 -0.57
N SER A 303 -2.52 18.44 -0.36
CA SER A 303 -2.74 19.84 -0.75
C SER A 303 -2.12 20.25 -2.08
N TRP A 304 -1.56 19.31 -2.86
CA TRP A 304 -0.87 19.55 -4.15
C TRP A 304 0.24 20.62 -4.16
N SER A 305 0.57 21.20 -3.01
CA SER A 305 1.43 22.38 -2.90
C SER A 305 2.83 22.10 -3.41
N THR A 306 3.35 20.91 -3.10
CA THR A 306 4.66 20.43 -3.54
C THR A 306 4.73 20.29 -5.06
N ILE A 307 3.72 19.67 -5.67
CA ILE A 307 3.64 19.52 -7.12
C ILE A 307 3.49 20.88 -7.78
N ASN A 308 2.62 21.76 -7.27
CA ASN A 308 2.38 23.07 -7.87
C ASN A 308 3.61 23.98 -7.81
N GLU A 309 4.35 24.00 -6.69
CA GLU A 309 5.62 24.74 -6.61
C GLU A 309 6.72 24.12 -7.49
N THR A 310 6.71 22.79 -7.67
CA THR A 310 7.64 22.14 -8.61
C THR A 310 7.29 22.51 -10.06
N ALA A 311 6.01 22.49 -10.41
CA ALA A 311 5.52 22.91 -11.72
C ALA A 311 5.86 24.37 -12.02
N LYS A 312 5.72 25.26 -11.03
CA LYS A 312 6.15 26.65 -11.13
C LYS A 312 7.62 26.75 -11.57
N LYS A 313 8.51 26.04 -10.87
CA LYS A 313 9.95 26.05 -11.16
C LYS A 313 10.29 25.49 -12.53
N LEU A 314 9.55 24.50 -13.00
CA LEU A 314 9.72 23.97 -14.36
C LEU A 314 9.29 24.99 -15.43
N LYS A 315 8.24 25.78 -15.14
CA LYS A 315 7.72 26.84 -16.04
C LYS A 315 8.49 28.16 -15.97
N GLU A 316 9.30 28.39 -14.94
CA GLU A 316 10.09 29.62 -14.80
C GLU A 316 11.14 29.79 -15.91
N TRP A 317 11.55 28.71 -16.58
CA TRP A 317 12.59 28.73 -17.60
C TRP A 317 12.06 28.84 -19.03
N LEU A 318 10.89 28.25 -19.33
CA LEU A 318 10.23 28.28 -20.64
C LEU A 318 8.72 28.04 -20.51
N ASP A 319 7.95 28.43 -21.53
CA ASP A 319 6.52 28.09 -21.65
C ASP A 319 6.35 26.58 -21.93
N LYS A 320 6.33 25.81 -20.84
CA LYS A 320 6.18 24.35 -20.85
C LYS A 320 4.78 23.97 -20.44
N LYS A 321 4.25 22.90 -21.02
CA LYS A 321 3.10 22.20 -20.49
C LYS A 321 3.54 21.25 -19.38
N VAL A 322 3.01 21.41 -18.18
CA VAL A 322 3.30 20.59 -17.00
C VAL A 322 2.00 19.99 -16.49
N ASP A 323 1.84 18.69 -16.72
CA ASP A 323 0.73 17.92 -16.15
C ASP A 323 1.22 17.18 -14.90
N ALA A 324 0.29 16.77 -14.03
CA ALA A 324 0.62 16.04 -12.81
C ALA A 324 -0.22 14.76 -12.66
N PHE A 325 0.39 13.77 -12.03
CA PHE A 325 -0.22 12.50 -11.68
C PHE A 325 0.07 12.14 -10.22
N ALA A 326 -0.96 11.70 -9.50
CA ALA A 326 -0.86 11.13 -8.17
C ALA A 326 -1.46 9.72 -8.14
N PHE A 327 -0.97 8.82 -7.29
CA PHE A 327 -1.62 7.49 -7.20
C PHE A 327 -2.96 7.60 -6.50
N VAL A 328 -3.00 8.35 -5.42
CA VAL A 328 -4.19 8.46 -4.60
C VAL A 328 -4.44 9.91 -4.19
N TRP A 329 -5.68 10.35 -4.32
CA TRP A 329 -6.15 11.66 -3.87
C TRP A 329 -7.57 11.60 -3.30
N ASN A 330 -7.96 12.56 -2.47
CA ASN A 330 -9.31 12.68 -1.93
C ASN A 330 -10.10 13.75 -2.71
N LEU A 331 -11.19 13.35 -3.37
CA LEU A 331 -12.11 14.27 -4.05
C LEU A 331 -12.85 15.20 -3.08
N ASN A 332 -13.06 14.74 -1.84
CA ASN A 332 -13.67 15.59 -0.83
C ASN A 332 -12.57 16.51 -0.29
N LEU A 333 -12.55 17.73 -0.84
CA LEU A 333 -11.61 18.82 -0.57
C LEU A 333 -11.69 19.35 0.87
N SER A 334 -12.56 18.78 1.72
CA SER A 334 -12.45 18.95 3.16
C SER A 334 -11.05 18.49 3.55
N TYR A 335 -10.20 19.46 3.87
CA TYR A 335 -8.82 19.28 4.27
C TYR A 335 -8.75 18.43 5.54
N ASP A 336 -8.90 17.12 5.38
CA ASP A 336 -8.46 16.18 6.37
C ASP A 336 -6.97 16.06 6.15
N VAL A 337 -6.21 16.55 7.13
CA VAL A 337 -4.79 16.19 7.21
C VAL A 337 -4.76 14.68 7.23
N ILE A 338 -4.34 14.09 6.11
CA ILE A 338 -4.18 12.65 5.99
C ILE A 338 -2.97 12.28 6.86
N ASN A 339 -3.25 12.13 8.16
CA ASN A 339 -2.34 11.71 9.22
C ASN A 339 -2.09 10.21 9.06
N GLU A 340 -1.35 9.87 8.01
CA GLU A 340 -0.68 8.59 7.92
C GLU A 340 0.69 8.80 8.56
N MET A 341 0.83 8.26 9.77
CA MET A 341 2.07 8.25 10.57
C MET A 341 3.25 7.68 9.77
#